data_AF-A0A7I8BIE2-F1
#
_entry.id   AF-A0A7I8BIE2-F1
#
_cell.length_a   1.000
_cell.length_b   1.000
_cell.length_c   1.000
_cell.angle_alpha   90.00
_cell.angle_beta   90.00
_cell.angle_gamma   90.00
#
_symmetry.space_group_name_H-M   'P 1'
#
loop_
_entity.id
_entity.type
_entity.pdbx_description
1 polymer ?
#
loop_
_entity_poly.entity_id
_entity_poly.type
_entity_poly.pdbx_seq_one_letter_code
_entity_poly.pdbx_strand_id
1 'polypeptide(L)'
;MVGRHKNRWLRRWLVVIVFWAVPVAIVAVREIQEEMAYNRVDLNNALTTWQLTDAQRAAGAAARCHGTPDVAREAGCPADVLSANAPRQQDAINEYAIRKSTLAGYLWHAFVGYWVVPAATIFAIGFIIGMVRRALRRPPVNKSPANH
;
A
#
# COMPACT_ATOMS: atom_id res chain seq x y z
N MET A 1 33.85 -26.87 1.33
CA MET A 1 32.41 -26.49 1.49
C MET A 1 32.29 -25.02 1.94
N VAL A 2 32.57 -24.04 1.08
CA VAL A 2 32.59 -22.59 1.40
C VAL A 2 31.38 -21.89 0.75
N GLY A 3 30.19 -22.44 0.94
CA GLY A 3 28.94 -21.90 0.36
C GLY A 3 27.74 -21.88 1.32
N ARG A 4 27.66 -22.83 2.26
CA ARG A 4 26.49 -23.00 3.15
C ARG A 4 26.40 -22.01 4.32
N HIS A 5 27.47 -21.30 4.66
CA HIS A 5 27.42 -20.27 5.72
C HIS A 5 27.06 -18.87 5.21
N LYS A 6 27.29 -18.57 3.93
CA LYS A 6 27.03 -17.24 3.33
C LYS A 6 25.53 -16.93 3.25
N ASN A 7 24.70 -17.93 2.95
CA ASN A 7 23.23 -17.77 2.94
C ASN A 7 22.61 -17.72 4.34
N ARG A 8 23.26 -18.22 5.40
CA ARG A 8 22.66 -18.22 6.74
C ARG A 8 22.59 -16.83 7.36
N TRP A 9 23.61 -16.00 7.15
CA TRP A 9 23.59 -14.62 7.64
C TRP A 9 22.53 -13.80 6.91
N LEU A 10 22.49 -13.86 5.57
CA LEU A 10 21.50 -13.14 4.77
C LEU A 10 20.06 -13.62 5.05
N ARG A 11 19.87 -14.94 5.25
CA ARG A 11 18.56 -15.49 5.63
C ARG A 11 18.13 -15.06 7.04
N ARG A 12 19.05 -15.01 8.02
CA ARG A 12 18.76 -14.48 9.36
C ARG A 12 18.46 -12.99 9.32
N TRP A 13 19.22 -12.23 8.54
CA TRP A 13 18.97 -10.81 8.33
C TRP A 13 17.58 -10.59 7.71
N LEU A 14 17.23 -11.30 6.64
CA LEU A 14 15.89 -11.23 6.04
C LEU A 14 14.78 -11.59 7.03
N VAL A 15 14.94 -12.65 7.82
CA VAL A 15 13.92 -13.04 8.82
C VAL A 15 13.75 -11.97 9.89
N VAL A 16 14.84 -11.41 10.42
CA VAL A 16 14.79 -10.34 11.43
C VAL A 16 14.12 -9.09 10.87
N ILE A 17 14.49 -8.69 9.65
CA ILE A 17 13.88 -7.54 8.98
C ILE A 17 12.39 -7.81 8.75
N VAL A 18 12.00 -8.91 8.09
CA VAL A 18 10.58 -9.18 7.83
C VAL A 18 9.77 -9.26 9.13
N PHE A 19 10.27 -9.94 10.15
CA PHE A 19 9.57 -10.06 11.43
C PHE A 19 9.38 -8.71 12.12
N TRP A 20 10.38 -7.83 12.05
CA TRP A 20 10.32 -6.52 12.67
C TRP A 20 9.46 -5.54 11.83
N ALA A 21 9.30 -5.78 10.52
CA ALA A 21 8.50 -4.96 9.60
C ALA A 21 6.99 -5.13 9.79
N VAL A 22 6.56 -6.37 10.04
CA VAL A 22 5.15 -6.76 10.04
C VAL A 22 4.31 -5.99 11.07
N PRO A 23 4.71 -5.86 12.36
CA PRO A 23 3.93 -5.12 13.35
C PRO A 23 3.76 -3.64 12.98
N VAL A 24 4.83 -3.00 12.50
CA VAL A 24 4.82 -1.59 12.09
C VAL A 24 3.89 -1.38 10.91
N ALA A 25 3.95 -2.26 9.90
CA ALA A 25 3.07 -2.22 8.75
C ALA A 25 1.59 -2.43 9.16
N ILE A 26 1.31 -3.33 10.10
CA ILE A 26 -0.06 -3.58 10.59
C ILE A 26 -0.65 -2.32 11.25
N VAL A 27 0.10 -1.65 12.13
CA VAL A 27 -0.36 -0.42 12.79
C VAL A 27 -0.63 0.67 11.77
N ALA A 28 0.30 0.89 10.84
CA ALA A 28 0.16 1.91 9.80
C ALA A 28 -1.04 1.64 8.86
N VAL A 29 -1.28 0.38 8.49
CA VAL A 29 -2.45 0.01 7.67
C VAL A 29 -3.76 0.19 8.42
N ARG A 30 -3.80 -0.09 9.73
CA ARG A 30 -5.02 0.08 10.53
C ARG A 30 -5.43 1.55 10.65
N GLU A 31 -4.50 2.43 10.98
CA GLU A 31 -4.76 3.88 11.07
C GLU A 31 -5.39 4.40 9.77
N ILE A 32 -4.88 3.92 8.65
CA ILE A 32 -5.33 4.34 7.32
C ILE A 32 -6.66 3.71 6.93
N GLN A 33 -6.94 2.49 7.36
CA GLN A 33 -8.25 1.90 7.17
C GLN A 33 -9.32 2.70 7.92
N GLU A 34 -8.99 3.24 9.10
CA GLU A 34 -9.88 4.10 9.86
C GLU A 34 -10.14 5.42 9.13
N GLU A 35 -9.10 6.12 8.65
CA GLU A 35 -9.27 7.35 7.84
C GLU A 35 -10.02 7.10 6.52
N MET A 36 -9.76 5.96 5.87
CA MET A 36 -10.40 5.60 4.61
C MET A 36 -11.86 5.15 4.80
N ALA A 37 -12.25 4.71 6.01
CA ALA A 37 -13.64 4.41 6.33
C ALA A 37 -14.50 5.68 6.29
N TYR A 38 -14.00 6.80 6.84
CA TYR A 38 -14.67 8.10 6.74
C TYR A 38 -14.79 8.59 5.30
N ASN A 39 -13.72 8.51 4.53
CA ASN A 39 -13.74 8.89 3.11
C ASN A 39 -14.69 8.00 2.27
N ARG A 40 -14.90 6.73 2.67
CA ARG A 40 -15.89 5.86 2.01
C ARG A 40 -17.33 6.27 2.31
N VAL A 41 -17.61 6.70 3.54
CA VAL A 41 -18.94 7.21 3.90
C VAL A 41 -19.25 8.46 3.08
N ASP A 42 -18.28 9.36 2.95
CA ASP A 42 -18.42 10.58 2.15
C ASP A 42 -18.62 10.27 0.65
N LEU A 43 -17.82 9.36 0.08
CA LEU A 43 -18.01 8.87 -1.28
C LEU A 43 -19.41 8.26 -1.47
N ASN A 44 -19.86 7.41 -0.55
CA ASN A 44 -21.20 6.81 -0.63
C ASN A 44 -22.28 7.88 -0.59
N ASN A 45 -22.19 8.85 0.32
CA ASN A 45 -23.14 9.96 0.39
C ASN A 45 -23.17 10.76 -0.92
N ALA A 46 -22.01 11.02 -1.53
CA ALA A 46 -21.91 11.73 -2.81
C ALA A 46 -22.53 10.93 -3.97
N LEU A 47 -22.36 9.60 -3.98
CA LEU A 47 -22.93 8.71 -4.98
C LEU A 47 -24.44 8.50 -4.82
N THR A 48 -24.96 8.57 -3.59
CA THR A 48 -26.38 8.38 -3.29
C THR A 48 -27.18 9.69 -3.25
N THR A 49 -26.53 10.85 -3.31
CA THR A 49 -27.22 12.14 -3.42
C THR A 49 -27.55 12.46 -4.87
N TRP A 50 -28.85 12.45 -5.19
CA TRP A 50 -29.37 12.74 -6.52
C TRP A 50 -29.85 14.18 -6.62
N GLN A 51 -29.30 14.95 -7.56
CA GLN A 51 -29.88 16.23 -7.94
C GLN A 51 -30.91 16.02 -9.04
N LEU A 52 -32.14 16.42 -8.72
CA LEU A 52 -33.30 16.36 -9.62
C LEU A 52 -33.81 17.78 -9.81
N THR A 53 -34.09 18.15 -11.06
CA THR A 53 -34.82 19.38 -11.36
C THR A 53 -36.27 19.25 -10.88
N ASP A 54 -36.96 20.38 -10.70
CA ASP A 54 -38.36 20.35 -10.27
C ASP A 54 -39.26 19.62 -11.26
N ALA A 55 -38.96 19.70 -12.56
CA ALA A 55 -39.65 18.94 -13.61
C ALA A 55 -39.43 17.42 -13.45
N GLN A 56 -38.19 16.98 -13.18
CA GLN A 56 -37.87 15.57 -12.95
C GLN A 56 -38.49 15.05 -11.65
N ARG A 57 -38.53 15.89 -10.61
CA ARG A 57 -39.17 15.58 -9.33
C ARG A 57 -40.68 15.44 -9.49
N ALA A 58 -41.32 16.33 -10.26
CA ALA A 58 -42.74 16.25 -10.62
C ALA A 58 -43.06 15.03 -11.51
N ALA A 59 -42.13 14.60 -12.37
CA ALA A 59 -42.24 13.39 -13.19
C ALA A 59 -42.02 12.08 -12.40
N GLY A 60 -41.79 12.15 -11.08
CA GLY A 60 -41.60 10.99 -10.22
C GLY A 60 -40.22 10.33 -10.33
N ALA A 61 -39.22 11.01 -10.90
CA ALA A 61 -37.87 10.47 -11.01
C ALA A 61 -37.24 10.14 -9.65
N ALA A 62 -37.65 10.84 -8.58
CA ALA A 62 -37.21 10.57 -7.21
C ALA A 62 -37.52 9.15 -6.72
N ALA A 63 -38.55 8.48 -7.25
CA ALA A 63 -38.87 7.10 -6.89
C ALA A 63 -37.91 6.07 -7.53
N ARG A 64 -37.26 6.43 -8.65
CA ARG A 64 -36.41 5.51 -9.44
C ARG A 64 -34.92 5.85 -9.37
N CYS A 65 -34.58 7.12 -9.15
CA CYS A 65 -33.20 7.59 -9.06
C CYS A 65 -32.76 7.64 -7.59
N HIS A 66 -32.34 6.48 -7.07
CA HIS A 66 -31.86 6.32 -5.71
C HIS A 66 -30.74 5.27 -5.63
N GLY A 67 -29.99 5.26 -4.52
CA GLY A 67 -28.88 4.33 -4.34
C GLY A 67 -27.69 4.67 -5.22
N THR A 68 -26.89 3.67 -5.57
CA THR A 68 -25.72 3.83 -6.46
C THR A 68 -26.16 4.05 -7.91
N PRO A 69 -25.27 4.57 -8.78
CA PRO A 69 -25.62 4.84 -10.19
C PRO A 69 -26.12 3.60 -10.93
N ASP A 70 -25.55 2.42 -10.62
CA ASP A 70 -25.95 1.16 -11.22
C ASP A 70 -27.31 0.69 -10.71
N VAL A 71 -27.58 0.82 -9.40
CA VAL A 71 -28.90 0.52 -8.80
C VAL A 71 -29.98 1.44 -9.38
N ALA A 72 -29.69 2.74 -9.52
CA ALA A 72 -30.61 3.68 -10.16
C ALA A 72 -30.87 3.34 -11.63
N ARG A 73 -29.85 2.87 -12.36
CA ARG A 73 -30.00 2.40 -13.74
C ARG A 73 -30.92 1.17 -13.82
N GLU A 74 -30.73 0.20 -12.91
CA GLU A 74 -31.58 -0.99 -12.81
C GLU A 74 -33.03 -0.66 -12.39
N ALA A 75 -33.20 0.35 -11.51
CA ALA A 75 -34.51 0.86 -11.10
C ALA A 75 -35.23 1.69 -12.18
N GLY A 76 -34.61 1.88 -13.36
CA GLY A 76 -35.21 2.60 -14.48
C GLY A 76 -35.13 4.13 -14.35
N CYS A 77 -34.07 4.64 -13.72
CA CYS A 77 -33.79 6.07 -13.71
C CYS A 77 -33.57 6.59 -15.15
N PRO A 78 -34.20 7.71 -15.54
CA PRO A 78 -34.05 8.28 -16.87
C PRO A 78 -32.59 8.62 -17.23
N ALA A 79 -32.20 8.38 -18.48
CA ALA A 79 -30.82 8.56 -18.93
C ALA A 79 -30.34 10.01 -18.86
N ASP A 80 -31.24 10.99 -18.97
CA ASP A 80 -30.96 12.42 -18.80
C ASP A 80 -30.62 12.77 -17.35
N VAL A 81 -31.28 12.13 -16.37
CA VAL A 81 -30.96 12.31 -14.94
C VAL A 81 -29.61 11.65 -14.62
N LEU A 82 -29.36 10.47 -15.19
CA LEU A 82 -28.09 9.76 -15.02
C LEU A 82 -26.91 10.57 -15.61
N SER A 83 -27.06 11.10 -16.83
CA SER A 83 -25.99 11.89 -17.46
C SER A 83 -25.75 13.23 -16.76
N ALA A 84 -26.81 13.87 -16.24
CA ALA A 84 -26.68 15.12 -15.47
C ALA A 84 -25.94 14.94 -14.14
N ASN A 85 -26.11 13.80 -13.46
CA ASN A 85 -25.44 13.51 -12.19
C ASN A 85 -24.07 12.80 -12.36
N ALA A 86 -23.81 12.19 -13.52
CA ALA A 86 -22.55 11.52 -13.84
C ALA A 86 -21.27 12.33 -13.58
N PRO A 87 -21.14 13.62 -13.97
CA PRO A 87 -19.90 14.38 -13.73
C PRO A 87 -19.59 14.51 -12.23
N ARG A 88 -20.58 14.87 -11.41
CA ARG A 88 -20.41 14.97 -9.95
C ARG A 88 -20.03 13.64 -9.32
N GLN A 89 -20.66 12.55 -9.75
CA GLN A 89 -20.34 11.21 -9.26
C GLN A 89 -18.92 10.80 -9.64
N GLN A 90 -18.48 11.12 -10.86
CA GLN A 90 -17.13 10.85 -11.32
C GLN A 90 -16.10 11.71 -10.57
N ASP A 91 -16.41 12.97 -10.28
CA ASP A 91 -15.54 13.84 -9.47
C ASP A 91 -15.36 13.30 -8.06
N ALA A 92 -16.43 12.80 -7.43
CA ALA A 92 -16.34 12.16 -6.12
C ALA A 92 -15.46 10.89 -6.14
N ILE A 93 -15.57 10.06 -7.19
CA ILE A 93 -14.73 8.88 -7.39
C ILE A 93 -13.26 9.30 -7.59
N ASN A 94 -13.02 10.33 -8.41
CA ASN A 94 -11.68 10.83 -8.69
C ASN A 94 -11.02 11.39 -7.43
N GLU A 95 -11.75 12.18 -6.63
CA GLU A 95 -11.24 12.74 -5.39
C GLU A 95 -10.93 11.66 -4.35
N TYR A 96 -11.80 10.65 -4.22
CA TYR A 96 -11.52 9.49 -3.38
C TYR A 96 -10.26 8.73 -3.84
N ALA A 97 -10.06 8.57 -5.15
CA ALA A 97 -8.87 7.94 -5.69
C ALA A 97 -7.59 8.75 -5.41
N ILE A 98 -7.66 10.08 -5.52
CA ILE A 98 -6.56 10.98 -5.18
C ILE A 98 -6.22 10.84 -3.70
N ARG A 99 -7.20 10.96 -2.79
CA ARG A 99 -6.98 10.81 -1.34
C ARG A 99 -6.34 9.48 -0.99
N LYS A 100 -6.80 8.38 -1.60
CA LYS A 100 -6.20 7.05 -1.45
C LYS A 100 -4.75 7.01 -1.91
N SER A 101 -4.45 7.61 -3.06
CA SER A 101 -3.10 7.62 -3.63
C SER A 101 -2.12 8.45 -2.80
N THR A 102 -2.54 9.60 -2.29
CA THR A 102 -1.75 10.45 -1.39
C THR A 102 -1.41 9.71 -0.10
N LEU A 103 -2.40 9.05 0.49
CA LEU A 103 -2.23 8.28 1.72
C LEU A 103 -1.29 7.07 1.51
N ALA A 104 -1.41 6.40 0.36
CA ALA A 104 -0.45 5.36 -0.05
C ALA A 104 0.97 5.93 -0.25
N GLY A 105 1.10 7.14 -0.78
CA GLY A 105 2.38 7.85 -0.91
C GLY A 105 3.01 8.16 0.45
N TYR A 106 2.23 8.64 1.42
CA TYR A 106 2.72 8.86 2.79
C TYR A 106 3.13 7.58 3.48
N LEU A 107 2.35 6.50 3.33
CA LEU A 107 2.74 5.17 3.79
C LEU A 107 4.04 4.71 3.18
N TRP A 108 4.19 4.90 1.88
CA TRP A 108 5.38 4.50 1.17
C TRP A 108 6.60 5.25 1.69
N HIS A 109 6.49 6.56 1.92
CA HIS A 109 7.57 7.35 2.51
C HIS A 109 7.87 6.95 3.96
N ALA A 110 6.86 6.75 4.80
CA ALA A 110 7.04 6.28 6.17
C ALA A 110 7.71 4.90 6.19
N PHE A 111 7.24 3.98 5.35
CA PHE A 111 7.83 2.66 5.18
C PHE A 111 9.27 2.75 4.68
N VAL A 112 9.55 3.46 3.59
CA VAL A 112 10.92 3.55 3.06
C VAL A 112 11.87 4.20 4.06
N GLY A 113 11.48 5.34 4.65
CA GLY A 113 12.32 6.11 5.56
C GLY A 113 12.57 5.40 6.89
N TYR A 114 11.54 4.84 7.50
CA TYR A 114 11.66 4.18 8.81
C TYR A 114 12.15 2.73 8.70
N TRP A 115 11.81 2.04 7.61
CA TRP A 115 12.05 0.62 7.47
C TRP A 115 13.22 0.30 6.55
N VAL A 116 13.10 0.70 5.29
CA VAL A 116 14.01 0.26 4.21
C VAL A 116 15.40 0.87 4.40
N VAL A 117 15.47 2.16 4.74
CA VAL A 117 16.74 2.87 4.92
C VAL A 117 17.56 2.29 6.09
N PRO A 118 17.00 2.09 7.30
CA PRO A 118 17.74 1.44 8.39
C PRO A 118 18.13 -0.01 8.06
N ALA A 119 17.25 -0.79 7.44
CA ALA A 119 17.56 -2.15 7.04
C ALA A 119 18.75 -2.20 6.06
N ALA A 120 18.74 -1.35 5.03
CA ALA A 120 19.83 -1.23 4.06
C ALA A 120 21.14 -0.77 4.72
N THR A 121 21.06 0.15 5.68
CA THR A 121 22.22 0.62 6.45
C THR A 121 22.87 -0.52 7.24
N ILE A 122 22.07 -1.30 7.99
CA ILE A 122 22.56 -2.45 8.75
C ILE A 122 23.18 -3.49 7.81
N PHE A 123 22.55 -3.72 6.65
CA PHE A 123 23.07 -4.63 5.65
C PHE A 123 24.43 -4.18 5.11
N ALA A 124 24.56 -2.90 4.75
CA ALA A 124 25.80 -2.32 4.24
C ALA A 124 26.94 -2.43 5.25
N ILE A 125 26.68 -2.12 6.52
CA ILE A 125 27.66 -2.26 7.60
C ILE A 125 28.10 -3.73 7.74
N GLY A 126 27.15 -4.66 7.83
CA GLY A 126 27.46 -6.09 7.94
C GLY A 126 28.24 -6.63 6.74
N PHE A 127 27.92 -6.13 5.54
CA PHE A 127 28.63 -6.46 4.31
C PHE A 127 30.08 -5.94 4.32
N ILE A 128 30.30 -4.68 4.72
CA ILE A 128 31.63 -4.07 4.82
C ILE A 128 32.49 -4.87 5.82
N ILE A 129 31.97 -5.16 7.01
CA ILE A 129 32.68 -5.97 8.01
C ILE A 129 33.02 -7.35 7.45
N GLY A 130 32.08 -7.99 6.74
CA GLY A 130 32.29 -9.27 6.08
C GLY A 130 33.41 -9.24 5.02
N MET A 131 33.47 -8.17 4.22
CA MET A 131 34.50 -7.96 3.21
C MET A 131 35.87 -7.68 3.83
N VAL A 132 35.95 -6.80 4.83
CA VAL A 132 37.20 -6.52 5.56
C VAL A 132 37.74 -7.80 6.19
N ARG A 133 36.88 -8.58 6.87
CA ARG A 133 37.29 -9.86 7.46
C ARG A 133 37.72 -10.89 6.42
N ARG A 134 37.17 -10.83 5.20
CA ARG A 134 37.59 -11.69 4.09
C ARG A 134 38.94 -11.25 3.52
N ALA A 135 39.16 -9.95 3.36
CA ALA A 135 40.42 -9.38 2.87
C ALA A 135 41.57 -9.64 3.87
N LEU A 136 41.30 -9.57 5.18
CA LEU A 136 42.28 -9.81 6.24
C LEU A 136 42.54 -11.30 6.55
N ARG A 137 41.78 -12.24 5.97
CA ARG A 137 42.07 -13.68 6.14
C ARG A 137 43.36 -14.02 5.41
N ARG A 138 44.42 -14.32 6.16
CA ARG A 138 45.66 -14.91 5.64
C ARG A 138 45.35 -16.24 4.91
N PRO A 139 46.05 -16.57 3.81
CA PRO A 139 45.91 -17.87 3.16
C PRO A 139 46.22 -18.98 4.17
N PRO A 140 45.53 -20.14 4.09
CA PRO A 140 45.80 -21.26 4.99
C PRO A 140 47.28 -21.63 4.85
N VAL A 141 47.99 -21.66 5.99
CA VAL A 141 49.35 -22.24 6.04
C VAL A 141 49.19 -23.69 5.64
N ASN A 142 49.70 -24.06 4.46
CA ASN A 142 49.86 -25.45 4.09
C ASN A 142 50.71 -26.10 5.19
N LYS A 143 50.10 -26.94 6.02
CA LYS A 143 50.85 -27.84 6.88
C LYS A 143 51.62 -28.75 5.92
N SER A 144 52.91 -28.47 5.75
CA SER A 144 53.82 -29.36 5.04
C SER A 144 53.66 -30.75 5.68
N PRO A 145 53.46 -31.82 4.90
CA PRO A 145 53.39 -33.15 5.48
C PRO A 145 54.72 -33.39 6.19
N ALA A 146 54.64 -33.73 7.47
CA ALA A 146 55.80 -34.18 8.22
C ALA A 146 56.34 -35.42 7.50
N ASN A 147 57.57 -35.32 6.98
CA ASN A 147 58.30 -36.46 6.45
C ASN A 147 58.50 -37.46 7.60
N HIS A 148 57.96 -38.67 7.42
CA HIS A 148 58.32 -39.85 8.18
C HIS A 148 59.68 -40.38 7.74
#